data_AF-K3WNA9-F1
#
_entry.id   AF-K3WNA9-F1
#
_cell.length_a   1.000
_cell.length_b   1.000
_cell.length_c   1.000
_cell.angle_alpha   90.00
_cell.angle_beta   90.00
_cell.angle_gamma   90.00
#
_symmetry.space_group_name_H-M   'P 1'
#
loop_
_entity.id
_entity.type
_entity.pdbx_description
1 polymer ?
#
loop_
_entity_poly.entity_id
_entity_poly.type
_entity_poly.pdbx_seq_one_letter_code
_entity_poly.pdbx_strand_id
1 'polypeptide(L)'
;MLRRGFVGLAAALSASAVSAANVTLPVPLNATFVFDGNTSDLAQQFYARYAAGDSVPVLTTFTAADMPLVQTRIEKAGAASFAELPGLLQLALLWDTGYVLDPKKKLIQVLTLGGRSMADIFVTKHEFEVTAGCQSMDCTDPVGRASFKSYICNGDQILKVTKCVASDFVQSESIHSALWATGSNPSAVPDINILDHSWIDDATEVSYSVYAIHTGVDTAGYGNCPKNAYDAVVIPCYTKSKTPNATLAQMSAPKTSAWIDTWVAAFPKSAASSSRGSSTDSSATNSTSNKASSGIGGGAIAGIIVGVVVLIGIIAFIVQLEATNSNLYASLEDVERVEDL
;
A
#
# COMPACT_ATOMS: atom_id res chain seq x y z
N MET A 1 -33.81 -53.55 -10.08
CA MET A 1 -33.38 -52.18 -10.41
C MET A 1 -32.79 -51.55 -9.15
N LEU A 2 -31.46 -51.34 -9.14
CA LEU A 2 -30.70 -50.79 -8.01
C LEU A 2 -31.01 -49.29 -7.83
N ARG A 3 -31.26 -48.85 -6.59
CA ARG A 3 -31.06 -47.45 -6.16
C ARG A 3 -30.03 -47.44 -5.02
N ARG A 4 -28.80 -47.02 -5.34
CA ARG A 4 -27.78 -46.64 -4.36
C ARG A 4 -27.95 -45.15 -4.05
N GLY A 5 -28.29 -44.81 -2.82
CA GLY A 5 -28.22 -43.44 -2.30
C GLY A 5 -26.85 -43.21 -1.66
N PHE A 6 -26.11 -42.27 -2.22
CA PHE A 6 -24.80 -41.83 -1.74
C PHE A 6 -24.94 -41.08 -0.40
N VAL A 7 -24.22 -41.51 0.62
CA VAL A 7 -23.96 -40.74 1.84
C VAL A 7 -22.73 -39.87 1.56
N GLY A 8 -22.94 -38.56 1.39
CA GLY A 8 -21.87 -37.58 1.24
C GLY A 8 -21.30 -37.22 2.61
N LEU A 9 -20.11 -37.71 2.92
CA LEU A 9 -19.31 -37.32 4.07
C LEU A 9 -18.66 -35.96 3.77
N ALA A 10 -19.18 -34.88 4.33
CA ALA A 10 -18.55 -33.56 4.23
C ALA A 10 -17.33 -33.50 5.16
N ALA A 11 -16.13 -33.59 4.59
CA ALA A 11 -14.90 -33.30 5.30
C ALA A 11 -14.73 -31.78 5.42
N ALA A 12 -14.87 -31.25 6.63
CA ALA A 12 -14.56 -29.85 6.92
C ALA A 12 -13.04 -29.63 6.84
N LEU A 13 -12.57 -28.97 5.78
CA LEU A 13 -11.23 -28.39 5.77
C LEU A 13 -11.25 -27.18 6.72
N SER A 14 -10.63 -27.34 7.88
CA SER A 14 -10.31 -26.21 8.76
C SER A 14 -9.10 -25.49 8.18
N ALA A 15 -9.33 -24.42 7.42
CA ALA A 15 -8.30 -23.44 7.14
C ALA A 15 -8.11 -22.63 8.42
N SER A 16 -6.92 -22.71 9.03
CA SER A 16 -6.54 -21.83 10.13
C SER A 16 -6.35 -20.40 9.59
N ALA A 17 -7.45 -19.69 9.40
CA ALA A 17 -7.43 -18.24 9.30
C ALA A 17 -7.04 -17.71 10.69
N VAL A 18 -5.86 -17.10 10.79
CA VAL A 18 -5.57 -16.24 11.94
C VAL A 18 -6.58 -15.10 11.86
N SER A 19 -7.63 -15.19 12.68
CA SER A 19 -8.65 -14.16 12.79
C SER A 19 -7.96 -12.86 13.22
N ALA A 20 -8.04 -11.82 12.39
CA ALA A 20 -7.62 -10.46 12.72
C ALA A 20 -8.60 -9.78 13.70
N ALA A 21 -9.05 -10.50 14.73
CA ALA A 21 -10.01 -10.00 15.71
C ALA A 21 -9.28 -9.57 16.99
N ASN A 22 -9.39 -8.26 17.30
CA ASN A 22 -9.14 -7.65 18.61
C ASN A 22 -7.73 -7.71 19.19
N VAL A 23 -6.68 -7.55 18.38
CA VAL A 23 -5.39 -7.13 18.94
C VAL A 23 -5.38 -5.61 19.06
N THR A 24 -5.92 -5.08 20.16
CA THR A 24 -5.60 -3.70 20.56
C THR A 24 -4.15 -3.70 21.03
N LEU A 25 -3.22 -3.48 20.11
CA LEU A 25 -1.82 -3.36 20.46
C LEU A 25 -1.66 -2.12 21.37
N PRO A 26 -0.84 -2.19 22.43
CA PRO A 26 -0.54 -1.04 23.27
C PRO A 26 0.43 -0.10 22.53
N VAL A 27 0.00 0.41 21.38
CA VAL A 27 0.71 1.41 20.59
C VAL A 27 0.25 2.79 21.05
N PRO A 28 1.17 3.71 21.37
CA PRO A 28 0.82 5.10 21.69
C PRO A 28 0.38 5.82 20.42
N LEU A 29 -0.88 5.62 20.05
CA LEU A 29 -1.54 6.33 18.96
C LEU A 29 -1.94 7.73 19.40
N ASN A 30 -2.10 8.63 18.44
CA ASN A 30 -2.74 9.90 18.70
C ASN A 30 -4.24 9.64 18.90
N ALA A 31 -4.71 9.76 20.15
CA ALA A 31 -6.12 9.52 20.50
C ALA A 31 -7.10 10.47 19.80
N THR A 32 -6.63 11.59 19.26
CA THR A 32 -7.44 12.56 18.51
C THR A 32 -7.24 12.45 16.99
N PHE A 33 -6.56 11.40 16.51
CA PHE A 33 -6.38 11.18 15.09
C PHE A 33 -7.72 10.97 14.38
N VAL A 34 -7.91 11.71 13.28
CA VAL A 34 -9.02 11.53 12.36
C VAL A 34 -8.46 11.63 10.95
N PHE A 35 -8.82 10.69 10.09
CA PHE A 35 -8.49 10.77 8.67
C PHE A 35 -9.59 11.53 7.92
N ASP A 36 -9.58 12.85 8.07
CA ASP A 36 -10.49 13.77 7.38
C ASP A 36 -9.88 14.37 6.10
N GLY A 37 -8.62 14.02 5.83
CA GLY A 37 -7.84 14.52 4.71
C GLY A 37 -7.09 15.83 4.97
N ASN A 38 -6.92 16.24 6.23
CA ASN A 38 -6.09 17.38 6.64
C ASN A 38 -4.77 16.93 7.32
N THR A 39 -4.27 15.75 6.99
CA THR A 39 -3.10 15.13 7.62
C THR A 39 -2.32 14.27 6.65
N SER A 40 -1.02 14.11 6.91
CA SER A 40 -0.17 13.12 6.24
C SER A 40 0.20 11.95 7.15
N ASP A 41 -0.46 11.79 8.30
CA ASP A 41 -0.28 10.63 9.18
C ASP A 41 -1.05 9.39 8.64
N LEU A 42 -0.61 8.92 7.47
CA LEU A 42 -1.20 7.76 6.79
C LEU A 42 -0.92 6.47 7.55
N ALA A 43 0.16 6.42 8.33
CA ALA A 43 0.49 5.28 9.18
C ALA A 43 -0.62 4.99 10.19
N GLN A 44 -1.12 6.02 10.90
CA GLN A 44 -2.26 5.85 11.81
C GLN A 44 -3.54 5.46 11.07
N GLN A 45 -3.76 5.95 9.84
CA GLN A 45 -4.89 5.50 9.04
C GLN A 45 -4.78 4.01 8.69
N PHE A 46 -3.62 3.53 8.25
CA PHE A 46 -3.42 2.10 7.96
C PHE A 46 -3.66 1.23 9.20
N TYR A 47 -3.21 1.68 10.37
CA TYR A 47 -3.49 0.99 11.63
C TYR A 47 -4.99 0.98 11.95
N ALA A 48 -5.68 2.13 11.80
CA ALA A 48 -7.11 2.23 12.04
C ALA A 48 -7.90 1.28 11.12
N ARG A 49 -7.52 1.19 9.84
CA ARG A 49 -8.13 0.25 8.88
C ARG A 49 -7.82 -1.21 9.25
N TYR A 50 -6.59 -1.50 9.65
CA TYR A 50 -6.21 -2.84 10.13
C TYR A 50 -7.04 -3.26 11.35
N ALA A 51 -7.19 -2.37 12.33
CA ALA A 51 -8.01 -2.59 13.52
C ALA A 51 -9.51 -2.75 13.20
N ALA A 52 -9.97 -2.14 12.10
CA ALA A 52 -11.33 -2.33 11.57
C ALA A 52 -11.52 -3.65 10.79
N GLY A 53 -10.46 -4.45 10.63
CA GLY A 53 -10.50 -5.74 9.93
C GLY A 53 -10.24 -5.65 8.43
N ASP A 54 -9.86 -4.47 7.91
CA ASP A 54 -9.48 -4.34 6.50
C ASP A 54 -8.17 -5.07 6.22
N SER A 55 -8.01 -5.47 4.96
CA SER A 55 -6.76 -6.05 4.46
C SER A 55 -6.46 -5.55 3.06
N VAL A 56 -5.18 -5.51 2.71
CA VAL A 56 -4.70 -5.25 1.36
C VAL A 56 -3.72 -6.34 0.95
N PRO A 57 -3.52 -6.56 -0.36
CA PRO A 57 -2.50 -7.48 -0.84
C PRO A 57 -1.12 -7.17 -0.24
N VAL A 58 -0.39 -8.22 0.10
CA VAL A 58 0.98 -8.15 0.59
C VAL A 58 1.92 -7.75 -0.55
N LEU A 59 2.82 -6.82 -0.28
CA LEU A 59 3.88 -6.36 -1.17
C LEU A 59 5.05 -7.35 -1.14
N THR A 60 5.04 -8.31 -2.05
CA THR A 60 6.04 -9.39 -2.12
C THR A 60 7.19 -9.12 -3.09
N THR A 61 7.10 -8.04 -3.87
CA THR A 61 8.07 -7.70 -4.92
C THR A 61 9.34 -7.04 -4.40
N PHE A 62 9.38 -6.62 -3.14
CA PHE A 62 10.52 -5.90 -2.55
C PHE A 62 11.37 -6.83 -1.69
N THR A 63 12.67 -6.71 -1.85
CA THR A 63 13.69 -7.43 -1.09
C THR A 63 14.32 -6.52 -0.03
N ALA A 64 15.03 -7.12 0.94
CA ALA A 64 15.79 -6.37 1.94
C ALA A 64 16.79 -5.37 1.32
N ALA A 65 17.33 -5.68 0.14
CA ALA A 65 18.28 -4.81 -0.56
C ALA A 65 17.63 -3.54 -1.11
N ASP A 66 16.34 -3.60 -1.46
CA ASP A 66 15.59 -2.45 -2.00
C ASP A 66 15.26 -1.41 -0.90
N MET A 67 15.23 -1.85 0.36
CA MET A 67 14.76 -1.06 1.51
C MET A 67 15.57 -1.31 2.79
N PRO A 68 16.88 -0.98 2.81
CA PRO A 68 17.77 -1.31 3.93
C PRO A 68 17.33 -0.70 5.27
N LEU A 69 16.72 0.48 5.25
CA LEU A 69 16.20 1.13 6.46
C LEU A 69 14.99 0.37 7.04
N VAL A 70 14.09 -0.11 6.18
CA VAL A 70 12.94 -0.93 6.58
C VAL A 70 13.42 -2.26 7.16
N GLN A 71 14.39 -2.89 6.50
CA GLN A 71 14.98 -4.14 6.97
C GLN A 71 15.61 -3.98 8.36
N THR A 72 16.35 -2.89 8.58
CA THR A 72 16.97 -2.60 9.89
C THR A 72 15.91 -2.52 11.00
N ARG A 73 14.75 -1.91 10.72
CA ARG A 73 13.65 -1.82 11.69
C ARG A 73 13.02 -3.17 11.99
N ILE A 74 12.78 -3.99 10.97
CA ILE A 74 12.24 -5.35 11.12
C ILE A 74 13.17 -6.21 11.98
N GLU A 75 14.48 -6.16 11.70
CA GLU A 75 15.48 -6.92 12.45
C GLU A 75 15.56 -6.48 13.91
N LYS A 76 15.59 -5.16 14.14
CA LYS A 76 15.58 -4.58 15.49
C LYS A 76 14.32 -4.97 16.27
N ALA A 77 13.19 -5.09 15.61
CA ALA A 77 11.92 -5.52 16.21
C ALA A 77 11.83 -7.04 16.44
N GLY A 78 12.77 -7.85 15.91
CA GLY A 78 12.70 -9.31 15.98
C GLY A 78 11.54 -9.92 15.17
N ALA A 79 11.02 -9.18 14.19
CA ALA A 79 9.84 -9.54 13.43
C ALA A 79 10.14 -10.48 12.26
N ALA A 80 9.08 -11.13 11.77
CA ALA A 80 9.07 -11.89 10.52
C ALA A 80 9.54 -11.03 9.34
N SER A 81 9.89 -11.66 8.22
CA SER A 81 10.35 -10.92 7.05
C SER A 81 9.27 -9.94 6.56
N PHE A 82 9.68 -8.89 5.84
CA PHE A 82 8.74 -7.89 5.33
C PHE A 82 7.55 -8.54 4.61
N ALA A 83 7.80 -9.53 3.75
CA ALA A 83 6.79 -10.26 2.98
C ALA A 83 5.81 -11.10 3.83
N GLU A 84 6.10 -11.33 5.11
CA GLU A 84 5.23 -12.04 6.04
C GLU A 84 4.38 -11.09 6.90
N LEU A 85 4.67 -9.79 6.87
CA LEU A 85 3.88 -8.79 7.57
C LEU A 85 2.54 -8.55 6.85
N PRO A 86 1.45 -8.22 7.56
CA PRO A 86 0.20 -7.81 6.93
C PRO A 86 0.39 -6.61 5.99
N GLY A 87 -0.33 -6.59 4.86
CA GLY A 87 -0.16 -5.55 3.83
C GLY A 87 -0.33 -4.11 4.34
N LEU A 88 -1.28 -3.88 5.26
CA LEU A 88 -1.45 -2.55 5.87
C LEU A 88 -0.27 -2.15 6.76
N LEU A 89 0.33 -3.10 7.47
CA LEU A 89 1.53 -2.85 8.26
C LEU A 89 2.75 -2.59 7.34
N GLN A 90 2.84 -3.31 6.22
CA GLN A 90 3.88 -3.05 5.22
C GLN A 90 3.79 -1.62 4.68
N LEU A 91 2.59 -1.16 4.29
CA LEU A 91 2.37 0.21 3.82
C LEU A 91 2.70 1.24 4.91
N ALA A 92 2.26 1.00 6.15
CA ALA A 92 2.57 1.89 7.28
C ALA A 92 4.08 1.97 7.56
N LEU A 93 4.79 0.84 7.48
CA LEU A 93 6.24 0.77 7.69
C LEU A 93 7.02 1.45 6.56
N LEU A 94 6.61 1.27 5.30
CA LEU A 94 7.17 1.98 4.16
C LEU A 94 6.97 3.49 4.32
N TRP A 95 5.73 3.92 4.58
CA TRP A 95 5.37 5.33 4.76
C TRP A 95 6.19 5.96 5.89
N ASP A 96 6.18 5.39 7.09
CA ASP A 96 6.88 5.94 8.26
C ASP A 96 8.42 5.98 8.06
N THR A 97 8.97 5.13 7.19
CA THR A 97 10.40 5.10 6.84
C THR A 97 10.76 6.05 5.69
N GLY A 98 9.79 6.67 5.02
CA GLY A 98 10.03 7.57 3.89
C GLY A 98 10.08 6.86 2.55
N TYR A 99 9.21 5.89 2.32
CA TYR A 99 9.02 5.27 1.03
C TYR A 99 7.57 5.39 0.56
N VAL A 100 7.41 5.69 -0.72
CA VAL A 100 6.13 5.70 -1.44
C VAL A 100 6.26 4.84 -2.70
N LEU A 101 5.15 4.61 -3.40
CA LEU A 101 5.14 3.83 -4.64
C LEU A 101 4.94 4.75 -5.84
N ASP A 102 5.63 4.49 -6.94
CA ASP A 102 5.30 5.09 -8.24
C ASP A 102 4.11 4.36 -8.90
N PRO A 103 3.59 4.83 -10.05
CA PRO A 103 2.49 4.16 -10.76
C PRO A 103 2.81 2.74 -11.23
N LYS A 104 4.09 2.38 -11.33
CA LYS A 104 4.58 1.05 -11.68
C LYS A 104 4.86 0.20 -10.42
N LYS A 105 4.40 0.66 -9.26
CA LYS A 105 4.57 0.05 -7.93
C LYS A 105 6.04 -0.19 -7.56
N LYS A 106 6.93 0.72 -7.95
CA LYS A 106 8.33 0.76 -7.51
C LYS A 106 8.49 1.68 -6.31
N LEU A 107 9.43 1.33 -5.42
CA LEU A 107 9.75 2.15 -4.25
C LEU A 107 10.47 3.44 -4.64
N ILE A 108 9.92 4.57 -4.22
CA ILE A 108 10.53 5.89 -4.33
C ILE A 108 10.86 6.37 -2.92
N GLN A 109 12.13 6.72 -2.69
CA GLN A 109 12.58 7.27 -1.43
C GLN A 109 12.18 8.75 -1.32
N VAL A 110 11.60 9.10 -0.18
CA VAL A 110 11.23 10.46 0.23
C VAL A 110 12.11 10.90 1.40
N LEU A 111 12.70 12.08 1.27
CA LEU A 111 13.37 12.79 2.36
C LEU A 111 12.49 13.97 2.79
N THR A 112 12.61 14.40 4.03
CA THR A 112 11.78 15.47 4.60
C THR A 112 12.63 16.63 5.07
N LEU A 113 12.04 17.83 5.02
CA LEU A 113 12.69 19.08 5.41
C LEU A 113 13.09 19.06 6.88
N GLY A 114 14.39 19.01 7.18
CA GLY A 114 14.90 18.92 8.56
C GLY A 114 14.61 17.58 9.24
N GLY A 115 14.30 16.52 8.48
CA GLY A 115 14.09 15.17 9.04
C GLY A 115 12.79 15.01 9.83
N ARG A 116 11.76 15.82 9.54
CA ARG A 116 10.39 15.64 10.09
C ARG A 116 9.87 14.23 9.82
N SER A 117 8.88 13.80 10.59
CA SER A 117 8.16 12.58 10.26
C SER A 117 7.37 12.76 8.95
N MET A 118 7.10 11.65 8.26
CA MET A 118 6.14 11.61 7.15
C MET A 118 4.71 11.93 7.62
N ALA A 119 4.42 11.83 8.93
CA ALA A 119 3.18 12.37 9.51
C ALA A 119 3.08 13.90 9.46
N ASP A 120 4.20 14.61 9.24
CA ASP A 120 4.29 16.07 9.30
C ASP A 120 4.70 16.73 7.96
N ILE A 121 4.42 16.11 6.82
CA ILE A 121 4.75 16.68 5.49
C ILE A 121 3.55 17.33 4.80
N PHE A 122 2.34 17.17 5.33
CA PHE A 122 1.16 17.83 4.78
C PHE A 122 1.32 19.35 4.73
N VAL A 123 0.94 19.95 3.61
CA VAL A 123 0.81 21.40 3.46
C VAL A 123 -0.59 21.78 3.91
N THR A 124 -0.70 22.61 4.94
CA THR A 124 -2.00 23.09 5.43
C THR A 124 -2.61 24.08 4.43
N LYS A 125 -3.93 24.23 4.44
CA LYS A 125 -4.61 25.27 3.64
C LYS A 125 -4.05 26.67 3.89
N HIS A 126 -3.69 26.97 5.14
CA HIS A 126 -3.07 28.25 5.49
C HIS A 126 -1.69 28.43 4.83
N GLU A 127 -0.82 27.42 4.89
CA GLU A 127 0.46 27.47 4.17
C GLU A 127 0.25 27.60 2.66
N PHE A 128 -0.67 26.83 2.09
CA PHE A 128 -1.01 26.86 0.67
C PHE A 128 -1.48 28.25 0.20
N GLU A 129 -2.43 28.87 0.90
CA GLU A 129 -3.02 30.13 0.46
C GLU A 129 -2.22 31.35 0.88
N VAL A 130 -1.74 31.38 2.14
CA VAL A 130 -1.15 32.58 2.72
C VAL A 130 0.36 32.63 2.49
N THR A 131 1.05 31.50 2.67
CA THR A 131 2.52 31.46 2.54
C THR A 131 2.97 31.26 1.11
N ALA A 132 2.35 30.34 0.37
CA ALA A 132 2.65 30.10 -1.04
C ALA A 132 1.97 31.12 -1.98
N GLY A 133 0.88 31.75 -1.53
CA GLY A 133 0.11 32.69 -2.36
C GLY A 133 -0.71 32.00 -3.45
N CYS A 134 -1.07 30.73 -3.23
CA CYS A 134 -1.91 29.97 -4.16
C CYS A 134 -3.41 30.15 -3.87
N GLN A 135 -4.26 29.83 -4.83
CA GLN A 135 -5.70 29.79 -4.65
C GLN A 135 -6.21 28.35 -4.64
N SER A 136 -7.04 28.04 -3.65
CA SER A 136 -7.74 26.77 -3.57
C SER A 136 -9.15 26.88 -4.16
N MET A 137 -9.65 25.76 -4.67
CA MET A 137 -11.07 25.59 -4.99
C MET A 137 -11.77 24.78 -3.91
N ASP A 138 -13.00 25.13 -3.59
CA ASP A 138 -13.86 24.36 -2.69
C ASP A 138 -14.42 23.14 -3.41
N CYS A 139 -14.09 21.96 -2.87
CA CYS A 139 -14.54 20.65 -3.33
C CYS A 139 -15.23 19.89 -2.19
N THR A 140 -16.04 20.59 -1.39
CA THR A 140 -16.84 20.03 -0.30
C THR A 140 -17.38 18.64 -0.65
N ASP A 141 -17.13 17.70 0.26
CA ASP A 141 -17.38 16.28 0.02
C ASP A 141 -18.89 15.94 0.03
N PRO A 142 -19.29 14.70 -0.33
CA PRO A 142 -20.70 14.32 -0.42
C PRO A 142 -21.47 14.39 0.91
N VAL A 143 -20.79 14.47 2.05
CA VAL A 143 -21.40 14.59 3.38
C VAL A 143 -21.31 16.01 3.94
N GLY A 144 -20.90 16.98 3.11
CA GLY A 144 -20.86 18.40 3.46
C GLY A 144 -19.63 18.82 4.25
N ARG A 145 -18.56 18.00 4.30
CA ARG A 145 -17.30 18.41 4.94
C ARG A 145 -16.43 19.18 3.95
N ALA A 146 -15.85 20.26 4.44
CA ALA A 146 -14.94 21.09 3.66
C ALA A 146 -13.76 20.27 3.14
N SER A 147 -13.51 20.39 1.84
CA SER A 147 -12.41 19.78 1.12
C SER A 147 -11.95 20.75 0.05
N PHE A 148 -10.66 20.77 -0.27
CA PHE A 148 -10.07 21.78 -1.15
C PHE A 148 -9.06 21.16 -2.09
N LYS A 149 -8.93 21.71 -3.30
CA LYS A 149 -7.87 21.35 -4.26
C LYS A 149 -7.11 22.59 -4.72
N SER A 150 -5.91 22.37 -5.24
CA SER A 150 -5.14 23.40 -5.93
C SER A 150 -5.88 23.90 -7.19
N TYR A 151 -5.98 25.21 -7.38
CA TYR A 151 -6.64 25.83 -8.54
C TYR A 151 -5.76 26.83 -9.30
N ILE A 152 -5.23 27.85 -8.64
CA ILE A 152 -4.28 28.80 -9.23
C ILE A 152 -3.00 28.77 -8.40
N CYS A 153 -2.02 28.02 -8.89
CA CYS A 153 -0.77 27.76 -8.16
C CYS A 153 0.28 27.25 -9.15
N ASN A 154 1.38 27.99 -9.34
CA ASN A 154 2.50 27.51 -10.15
C ASN A 154 3.51 26.70 -9.31
N GLY A 155 4.49 26.09 -9.98
CA GLY A 155 5.50 25.26 -9.32
C GLY A 155 6.32 26.01 -8.28
N ASP A 156 6.76 27.23 -8.58
CA ASP A 156 7.54 28.03 -7.62
C ASP A 156 6.76 28.39 -6.37
N GLN A 157 5.45 28.64 -6.50
CA GLN A 157 4.58 28.95 -5.37
C GLN A 157 4.41 27.74 -4.47
N ILE A 158 3.97 26.60 -5.01
CA ILE A 158 3.70 25.42 -4.17
C ILE A 158 4.97 24.89 -3.51
N LEU A 159 6.10 24.92 -4.22
CA LEU A 159 7.36 24.42 -3.69
C LEU A 159 7.85 25.23 -2.47
N LYS A 160 7.50 26.52 -2.32
CA LYS A 160 7.86 27.32 -1.12
C LYS A 160 7.38 26.72 0.20
N VAL A 161 6.27 25.97 0.18
CA VAL A 161 5.65 25.39 1.37
C VAL A 161 5.77 23.87 1.43
N THR A 162 6.31 23.26 0.38
CA THR A 162 6.57 21.82 0.28
C THR A 162 7.61 21.36 1.31
N LYS A 163 7.35 20.21 1.95
CA LYS A 163 8.13 19.68 3.09
C LYS A 163 8.86 18.37 2.82
N CYS A 164 8.81 17.87 1.58
CA CYS A 164 9.45 16.63 1.17
C CYS A 164 10.17 16.77 -0.17
N VAL A 165 11.18 15.94 -0.41
CA VAL A 165 11.79 15.71 -1.72
C VAL A 165 11.77 14.22 -2.01
N ALA A 166 11.40 13.85 -3.23
CA ALA A 166 11.36 12.46 -3.65
C ALA A 166 12.45 12.19 -4.69
N SER A 167 13.03 10.99 -4.60
CA SER A 167 14.00 10.50 -5.59
C SER A 167 13.36 10.45 -6.98
N ASP A 168 14.18 10.67 -8.00
CA ASP A 168 13.72 10.73 -9.38
C ASP A 168 13.16 9.37 -9.83
N PHE A 169 12.07 9.42 -10.59
CA PHE A 169 11.46 8.27 -11.23
C PHE A 169 10.96 8.61 -12.63
N VAL A 170 10.64 7.59 -13.42
CA VAL A 170 10.22 7.77 -14.80
C VAL A 170 8.73 7.46 -14.94
N GLN A 171 7.97 8.51 -15.15
CA GLN A 171 6.59 8.45 -15.55
C GLN A 171 6.47 8.83 -17.02
N SER A 172 5.83 7.96 -17.82
CA SER A 172 5.70 8.15 -19.26
C SER A 172 4.55 9.08 -19.65
N GLU A 173 3.57 9.24 -18.76
CA GLU A 173 2.36 10.02 -19.02
C GLU A 173 2.40 11.30 -18.20
N SER A 174 2.22 12.44 -18.86
CA SER A 174 1.97 13.70 -18.18
C SER A 174 0.60 13.62 -17.51
N ILE A 175 0.54 13.98 -16.24
CA ILE A 175 -0.70 14.01 -15.48
C ILE A 175 -1.12 15.45 -15.27
N HIS A 176 -2.41 15.69 -15.48
CA HIS A 176 -3.04 16.98 -15.24
C HIS A 176 -4.07 16.84 -14.11
N SER A 177 -3.57 16.62 -12.88
CA SER A 177 -4.37 16.51 -11.66
C SER A 177 -3.89 17.49 -10.60
N ALA A 178 -4.50 17.51 -9.41
CA ALA A 178 -4.15 18.48 -8.39
C ALA A 178 -2.72 18.29 -7.86
N LEU A 179 -2.05 19.40 -7.55
CA LEU A 179 -0.72 19.43 -6.91
C LEU A 179 -0.81 19.35 -5.38
N TRP A 180 -1.99 19.72 -4.86
CA TRP A 180 -2.32 19.74 -3.46
C TRP A 180 -3.83 19.57 -3.30
N ALA A 181 -4.24 18.78 -2.33
CA ALA A 181 -5.64 18.60 -2.01
C ALA A 181 -5.82 18.15 -0.55
N THR A 182 -6.94 18.54 0.02
CA THR A 182 -7.45 18.06 1.30
C THR A 182 -8.64 17.13 1.05
N GLY A 183 -9.19 16.60 2.14
CA GLY A 183 -10.36 15.73 2.07
C GLY A 183 -9.98 14.27 1.88
N SER A 184 -10.79 13.40 2.46
CA SER A 184 -10.72 11.97 2.23
C SER A 184 -11.96 11.28 2.76
N ASN A 185 -12.24 10.07 2.27
CA ASN A 185 -13.16 9.16 2.94
C ASN A 185 -12.49 8.66 4.24
N PRO A 186 -13.07 8.91 5.44
CA PRO A 186 -12.47 8.49 6.70
C PRO A 186 -12.30 6.98 6.84
N SER A 187 -13.08 6.23 6.05
CA SER A 187 -13.01 4.77 6.00
C SER A 187 -12.18 4.24 4.84
N ALA A 188 -11.50 5.08 4.06
CA ALA A 188 -10.64 4.59 2.98
C ALA A 188 -9.34 4.01 3.53
N VAL A 189 -8.84 2.98 2.85
CA VAL A 189 -7.43 2.62 2.88
C VAL A 189 -6.71 3.52 1.86
N PRO A 190 -5.75 4.37 2.27
CA PRO A 190 -5.00 5.20 1.33
C PRO A 190 -4.26 4.36 0.29
N ASP A 191 -4.43 4.66 -1.01
CA ASP A 191 -3.59 4.12 -2.08
C ASP A 191 -2.49 5.13 -2.40
N ILE A 192 -1.30 4.88 -1.88
CA ILE A 192 -0.17 5.81 -1.98
C ILE A 192 0.48 5.66 -3.36
N ASN A 193 0.39 6.70 -4.18
CA ASN A 193 1.11 6.80 -5.44
C ASN A 193 1.78 8.18 -5.56
N ILE A 194 3.05 8.23 -5.93
CA ILE A 194 3.71 9.49 -6.30
C ILE A 194 3.62 9.72 -7.79
N LEU A 195 3.19 10.92 -8.19
CA LEU A 195 2.96 11.31 -9.56
C LEU A 195 3.88 12.49 -9.94
N ASP A 196 4.37 12.46 -11.18
CA ASP A 196 5.15 13.55 -11.78
C ASP A 196 4.21 14.57 -12.44
N HIS A 197 4.12 15.76 -11.84
CA HIS A 197 3.44 16.91 -12.41
C HIS A 197 4.48 17.84 -13.03
N SER A 198 4.83 17.55 -14.27
CA SER A 198 5.70 18.40 -15.08
C SER A 198 4.89 19.05 -16.22
N TRP A 199 4.98 20.37 -16.31
CA TRP A 199 4.29 21.16 -17.34
C TRP A 199 5.11 22.38 -17.76
N ILE A 200 4.71 23.00 -18.87
CA ILE A 200 5.18 24.32 -19.29
C ILE A 200 4.01 25.27 -19.06
N ASP A 201 4.24 26.34 -18.33
CA ASP A 201 3.22 27.36 -18.11
C ASP A 201 3.05 28.19 -19.39
N ASP A 202 1.85 28.13 -19.98
CA ASP A 202 1.59 28.75 -21.29
C ASP A 202 1.72 30.28 -21.28
N ALA A 203 1.54 30.92 -20.12
CA ALA A 203 1.60 32.37 -20.01
C ALA A 203 3.04 32.90 -19.86
N THR A 204 3.91 32.12 -19.22
CA THR A 204 5.28 32.54 -18.88
C THR A 204 6.37 31.75 -19.60
N GLU A 205 6.02 30.66 -20.29
CA GLU A 205 6.91 29.68 -20.92
C GLU A 205 7.90 29.02 -19.93
N VAL A 206 7.62 29.09 -18.62
CA VAL A 206 8.44 28.47 -17.59
C VAL A 206 8.07 27.00 -17.45
N SER A 207 9.08 26.13 -17.47
CA SER A 207 8.90 24.71 -17.17
C SER A 207 8.92 24.49 -15.66
N TYR A 208 7.85 23.88 -15.16
CA TYR A 208 7.72 23.46 -13.77
C TYR A 208 7.77 21.93 -13.65
N SER A 209 8.29 21.45 -12.52
CA SER A 209 8.26 20.04 -12.13
C SER A 209 8.01 19.96 -10.64
N VAL A 210 6.90 19.33 -10.29
CA VAL A 210 6.47 19.08 -8.92
C VAL A 210 6.09 17.62 -8.83
N TYR A 211 6.64 16.90 -7.86
CA TYR A 211 6.12 15.58 -7.55
C TYR A 211 4.99 15.74 -6.53
N ALA A 212 4.00 14.86 -6.57
CA ALA A 212 2.92 14.88 -5.59
C ALA A 212 2.59 13.45 -5.16
N ILE A 213 2.41 13.25 -3.86
CA ILE A 213 1.95 11.98 -3.30
C ILE A 213 0.43 12.04 -3.21
N HIS A 214 -0.23 11.20 -3.99
CA HIS A 214 -1.67 10.99 -3.99
C HIS A 214 -2.01 9.80 -3.10
N THR A 215 -3.15 9.90 -2.39
CA THR A 215 -3.64 8.85 -1.47
C THR A 215 -4.87 8.12 -2.01
N GLY A 216 -5.21 8.34 -3.28
CA GLY A 216 -6.32 7.74 -3.98
C GLY A 216 -6.22 8.01 -5.48
N VAL A 217 -7.17 7.49 -6.24
CA VAL A 217 -7.26 7.70 -7.68
C VAL A 217 -7.79 9.11 -7.96
N ASP A 218 -7.10 9.84 -8.82
CA ASP A 218 -7.59 11.12 -9.33
C ASP A 218 -8.78 10.89 -10.26
N THR A 219 -9.98 11.18 -9.77
CA THR A 219 -11.23 11.07 -10.56
C THR A 219 -11.63 12.38 -11.23
N ALA A 220 -10.88 13.46 -10.97
CA ALA A 220 -11.10 14.78 -11.54
C ALA A 220 -9.74 15.38 -11.96
N GLY A 221 -9.71 15.96 -13.17
CA GLY A 221 -8.54 16.69 -13.65
C GLY A 221 -8.29 17.97 -12.86
N TYR A 222 -7.13 18.59 -13.06
CA TYR A 222 -6.76 19.85 -12.44
C TYR A 222 -7.86 20.91 -12.63
N GLY A 223 -8.12 21.71 -11.58
CA GLY A 223 -9.17 22.71 -11.56
C GLY A 223 -10.60 22.19 -11.55
N ASN A 224 -10.80 20.88 -11.31
CA ASN A 224 -12.11 20.27 -11.17
C ASN A 224 -12.25 19.51 -9.84
N CYS A 225 -13.47 19.48 -9.30
CA CYS A 225 -13.80 18.66 -8.14
C CYS A 225 -14.35 17.29 -8.56
N PRO A 226 -14.10 16.22 -7.78
CA PRO A 226 -14.79 14.94 -7.94
C PRO A 226 -16.31 15.12 -7.84
N LYS A 227 -17.06 14.47 -8.73
CA LYS A 227 -18.53 14.52 -8.71
C LYS A 227 -19.06 13.46 -7.75
N ASN A 228 -19.78 13.87 -6.71
CA ASN A 228 -20.42 12.98 -5.72
C ASN A 228 -19.45 11.94 -5.10
N ALA A 229 -18.16 12.27 -5.02
CA ALA A 229 -17.13 11.41 -4.49
C ALA A 229 -16.27 12.17 -3.48
N TYR A 230 -15.62 11.44 -2.58
CA TYR A 230 -14.59 12.01 -1.72
C TYR A 230 -13.36 12.36 -2.55
N ASP A 231 -12.68 13.43 -2.17
CA ASP A 231 -11.33 13.72 -2.67
C ASP A 231 -10.29 12.80 -2.00
N ALA A 232 -9.04 12.93 -2.41
CA ALA A 232 -7.90 12.31 -1.77
C ALA A 232 -6.92 13.38 -1.30
N VAL A 233 -6.17 13.07 -0.24
CA VAL A 233 -5.05 13.90 0.19
C VAL A 233 -3.99 13.86 -0.90
N VAL A 234 -3.55 15.05 -1.33
CA VAL A 234 -2.42 15.21 -2.25
C VAL A 234 -1.35 16.08 -1.58
N ILE A 235 -0.14 15.54 -1.49
CA ILE A 235 0.98 16.16 -0.77
C ILE A 235 2.08 16.51 -1.78
N PRO A 236 2.37 17.79 -2.02
CA PRO A 236 3.43 18.16 -2.94
C PRO A 236 4.81 17.80 -2.35
N CYS A 237 5.73 17.40 -3.22
CA CYS A 237 7.13 17.12 -2.97
C CYS A 237 8.01 17.74 -4.07
N TYR A 238 9.23 18.06 -3.71
CA TYR A 238 10.27 18.44 -4.65
C TYR A 238 10.73 17.24 -5.50
N THR A 239 11.10 17.50 -6.76
CA THR A 239 11.82 16.57 -7.63
C THR A 239 13.32 16.65 -7.36
N LYS A 240 13.95 15.55 -6.90
CA LYS A 240 15.36 15.58 -6.44
C LYS A 240 16.34 16.14 -7.47
N SER A 241 16.28 15.69 -8.73
CA SER A 241 17.17 16.16 -9.81
C SER A 241 16.98 17.62 -10.21
N LYS A 242 15.82 18.21 -9.91
CA LYS A 242 15.47 19.60 -10.22
C LYS A 242 15.61 20.54 -9.02
N THR A 243 15.92 19.99 -7.85
CA THR A 243 16.00 20.75 -6.61
C THR A 243 17.39 21.34 -6.40
N PRO A 244 17.51 22.64 -6.08
CA PRO A 244 18.80 23.25 -5.77
C PRO A 244 19.53 22.56 -4.60
N ASN A 245 20.85 22.45 -4.68
CA ASN A 245 21.68 21.83 -3.63
C ASN A 245 21.46 22.43 -2.24
N ALA A 246 21.22 23.75 -2.15
CA ALA A 246 20.93 24.43 -0.88
C ALA A 246 19.62 23.95 -0.23
N THR A 247 18.62 23.58 -1.03
CA THR A 247 17.37 22.98 -0.55
C THR A 247 17.59 21.52 -0.20
N LEU A 248 18.29 20.76 -1.05
CA LEU A 248 18.62 19.35 -0.78
C LEU A 248 19.44 19.17 0.51
N ALA A 249 20.34 20.09 0.82
CA ALA A 249 21.14 20.06 2.04
C ALA A 249 20.31 20.19 3.33
N GLN A 250 19.07 20.69 3.23
CA GLN A 250 18.12 20.78 4.34
C GLN A 250 17.24 19.54 4.46
N MET A 251 17.29 18.61 3.50
CA MET A 251 16.47 17.41 3.48
C MET A 251 17.20 16.27 4.20
N SER A 252 16.46 15.42 4.91
CA SER A 252 17.01 14.28 5.65
C SER A 252 16.03 13.12 5.65
N ALA A 253 16.52 11.93 6.01
CA ALA A 253 15.63 10.79 6.22
C ALA A 253 14.56 11.15 7.27
N PRO A 254 13.29 10.75 7.07
CA PRO A 254 12.24 11.09 8.01
C PRO A 254 12.49 10.49 9.39
N LYS A 255 12.08 11.20 10.44
CA LYS A 255 12.00 10.64 11.78
C LYS A 255 10.90 9.57 11.82
N THR A 256 11.31 8.34 12.13
CA THR A 256 10.42 7.19 12.27
C THR A 256 9.70 7.17 13.63
N SER A 257 8.57 6.47 13.68
CA SER A 257 7.71 6.37 14.85
C SER A 257 7.91 5.05 15.60
N ALA A 258 8.17 5.12 16.91
CA ALA A 258 8.38 3.95 17.76
C ALA A 258 7.15 3.03 17.87
N TRP A 259 5.94 3.57 17.69
CA TRP A 259 4.71 2.79 17.73
C TRP A 259 4.58 1.85 16.53
N ILE A 260 5.11 2.24 15.36
CA ILE A 260 5.20 1.34 14.21
C ILE A 260 6.13 0.18 14.51
N ASP A 261 7.27 0.42 15.17
CA ASP A 261 8.18 -0.67 15.56
C ASP A 261 7.51 -1.66 16.53
N THR A 262 6.63 -1.15 17.40
CA THR A 262 5.82 -1.99 18.30
C THR A 262 4.78 -2.80 17.54
N TRP A 263 4.16 -2.22 16.50
CA TRP A 263 3.25 -2.96 15.61
C TRP A 263 3.99 -4.03 14.81
N VAL A 264 5.19 -3.74 14.31
CA VAL A 264 6.07 -4.71 13.64
C VAL A 264 6.44 -5.86 14.58
N ALA A 265 6.80 -5.57 15.84
CA ALA A 265 7.17 -6.58 16.83
C ALA A 265 6.02 -7.54 17.20
N ALA A 266 4.77 -7.18 16.93
CA ALA A 266 3.62 -8.07 17.13
C ALA A 266 3.59 -9.27 16.15
N PHE A 267 4.45 -9.27 15.14
CA PHE A 267 4.60 -10.35 14.15
C PHE A 267 6.01 -10.95 14.23
N PRO A 268 6.34 -11.69 15.31
CA PRO A 268 7.69 -12.22 15.52
C PRO A 268 8.04 -13.29 14.47
N LYS A 269 9.34 -13.50 14.23
CA LYS A 269 9.81 -14.66 13.45
C LYS A 269 9.28 -15.94 14.08
N SER A 270 8.72 -16.83 13.26
CA SER A 270 8.38 -18.17 13.73
C SER A 270 9.64 -18.83 14.29
N ALA A 271 9.60 -19.27 15.55
CA ALA A 271 10.69 -20.04 16.12
C ALA A 271 10.82 -21.33 15.30
N ALA A 272 11.89 -21.45 14.52
CA ALA A 272 12.25 -22.73 13.91
C ALA A 272 12.23 -23.77 15.03
N SER A 273 11.46 -24.84 14.87
CA SER A 273 11.36 -25.88 15.89
C SER A 273 12.78 -26.37 16.16
N SER A 274 13.34 -25.95 17.29
CA SER A 274 14.52 -26.56 17.86
C SER A 274 14.08 -27.98 18.21
N SER A 275 14.32 -28.92 17.30
CA SER A 275 14.41 -30.32 17.65
C SER A 275 15.58 -30.42 18.63
N ARG A 276 15.27 -30.26 19.92
CA ARG A 276 16.13 -30.72 21.01
C ARG A 276 16.29 -32.22 20.81
N GLY A 277 17.32 -32.61 20.08
CA GLY A 277 17.92 -33.92 20.22
C GLY A 277 18.34 -34.04 21.68
N SER A 278 17.53 -34.72 22.48
CA SER A 278 17.97 -35.20 23.79
C SER A 278 18.91 -36.36 23.55
N SER A 279 20.20 -36.04 23.52
CA SER A 279 21.27 -37.00 23.70
C SER A 279 21.22 -37.47 25.15
N THR A 280 20.75 -38.70 25.37
CA THR A 280 21.04 -39.44 26.60
C THR A 280 21.76 -40.71 26.20
N ASP A 281 23.09 -40.66 26.32
CA ASP A 281 23.94 -41.83 26.43
C ASP A 281 23.71 -42.49 27.80
N SER A 282 23.39 -43.79 27.79
CA SER A 282 23.84 -44.76 28.80
C SER A 282 23.58 -46.18 28.30
N SER A 283 24.59 -47.02 28.50
CA SER A 283 24.85 -48.28 27.82
C SER A 283 24.19 -49.52 28.47
N ALA A 284 23.94 -50.54 27.62
CA ALA A 284 23.85 -52.01 27.85
C ALA A 284 22.74 -52.53 28.82
N THR A 285 22.01 -53.64 28.59
CA THR A 285 22.35 -54.91 27.92
C THR A 285 21.08 -55.74 27.63
N ASN A 286 21.07 -56.46 26.49
CA ASN A 286 20.34 -57.67 26.08
C ASN A 286 18.99 -58.09 26.72
N SER A 287 17.98 -58.24 25.86
CA SER A 287 17.27 -59.53 25.72
C SER A 287 16.50 -59.63 24.40
N THR A 288 16.68 -60.80 23.77
CA THR A 288 16.25 -61.25 22.45
C THR A 288 14.76 -61.54 22.38
N SER A 289 14.06 -61.08 21.33
CA SER A 289 12.92 -61.81 20.75
C SER A 289 12.56 -61.31 19.35
N ASN A 290 12.48 -62.26 18.43
CA ASN A 290 12.23 -62.15 17.00
C ASN A 290 10.86 -61.54 16.65
N LYS A 291 10.79 -60.72 15.58
CA LYS A 291 10.20 -61.15 14.28
C LYS A 291 10.19 -60.01 13.27
N ALA A 292 10.41 -60.43 12.03
CA ALA A 292 10.59 -59.63 10.83
C ALA A 292 9.32 -58.88 10.40
N SER A 293 9.53 -57.70 9.79
CA SER A 293 8.95 -57.38 8.49
C SER A 293 9.71 -56.24 7.81
N SER A 294 10.36 -56.58 6.70
CA SER A 294 10.39 -55.81 5.45
C SER A 294 11.01 -54.41 5.48
N GLY A 295 12.29 -54.35 5.12
CA GLY A 295 12.83 -53.18 4.42
C GLY A 295 12.46 -53.21 2.93
N ILE A 296 12.18 -52.02 2.38
CA ILE A 296 12.33 -51.49 1.00
C ILE A 296 11.93 -50.02 1.19
N GLY A 297 12.79 -49.02 0.99
CA GLY A 297 13.32 -48.59 -0.30
C GLY A 297 12.60 -47.28 -0.69
N GLY A 298 13.37 -46.25 -1.03
CA GLY A 298 12.84 -44.89 -1.26
C GLY A 298 11.95 -44.73 -2.49
N GLY A 299 11.33 -43.55 -2.59
CA GLY A 299 10.78 -43.00 -3.83
C GLY A 299 9.30 -42.55 -3.78
N ALA A 300 9.01 -41.55 -4.61
CA ALA A 300 7.73 -40.86 -4.92
C ALA A 300 7.26 -39.83 -3.86
N ILE A 301 7.18 -38.51 -4.08
CA ILE A 301 6.80 -37.69 -5.25
C ILE A 301 5.59 -38.26 -5.99
N ALA A 302 4.37 -37.90 -5.55
CA ALA A 302 3.20 -37.63 -6.39
C ALA A 302 1.99 -37.30 -5.50
N GLY A 303 1.40 -36.12 -5.70
CA GLY A 303 0.15 -35.75 -5.01
C GLY A 303 -0.33 -34.31 -5.21
N ILE A 304 0.06 -33.62 -6.29
CA ILE A 304 -0.56 -32.34 -6.70
C ILE A 304 -1.04 -32.48 -8.14
N ILE A 305 -2.16 -33.17 -8.35
CA ILE A 305 -2.94 -33.10 -9.60
C ILE A 305 -4.42 -33.14 -9.23
N VAL A 306 -4.88 -32.14 -8.46
CA VAL A 306 -6.31 -31.79 -8.37
C VAL A 306 -6.46 -30.27 -8.24
N GLY A 307 -5.55 -29.58 -7.52
CA GLY A 307 -5.58 -28.12 -7.36
C GLY A 307 -5.32 -27.33 -8.65
N VAL A 308 -4.45 -27.82 -9.55
CA VAL A 308 -4.09 -27.10 -10.77
C VAL A 308 -5.23 -27.09 -11.80
N VAL A 309 -6.05 -28.15 -11.87
CA VAL A 309 -7.19 -28.21 -12.81
C VAL A 309 -8.32 -27.27 -12.37
N VAL A 310 -8.55 -27.14 -11.06
CA VAL A 310 -9.53 -26.19 -10.51
C VAL A 310 -9.06 -24.74 -10.70
N LEU A 311 -7.78 -24.46 -10.49
CA LEU A 311 -7.23 -23.12 -10.68
C LEU A 311 -7.24 -22.68 -12.16
N ILE A 312 -6.88 -23.58 -13.08
CA ILE A 312 -6.95 -23.31 -14.52
C ILE A 312 -8.41 -23.17 -14.97
N GLY A 313 -9.34 -23.96 -14.42
CA GLY A 313 -10.78 -23.83 -14.70
C GLY A 313 -11.37 -22.50 -14.22
N ILE A 314 -10.96 -22.01 -13.04
CA ILE A 314 -11.40 -20.72 -12.51
C ILE A 314 -10.83 -19.56 -13.34
N ILE A 315 -9.54 -19.62 -13.72
CA ILE A 315 -8.94 -18.59 -14.57
C ILE A 315 -9.60 -18.57 -15.95
N ALA A 316 -9.83 -19.74 -16.57
CA ALA A 316 -10.53 -19.82 -17.85
C ALA A 316 -11.98 -19.30 -17.75
N PHE A 317 -12.67 -19.55 -16.64
CA PHE A 317 -14.02 -19.03 -16.40
C PHE A 317 -14.04 -17.50 -16.22
N ILE A 318 -13.07 -16.93 -15.51
CA ILE A 318 -12.93 -15.47 -15.34
C ILE A 318 -12.62 -14.80 -16.68
N VAL A 319 -11.70 -15.37 -17.47
CA VAL A 319 -11.37 -14.86 -18.82
C VAL A 319 -12.58 -14.96 -19.76
N GLN A 320 -13.39 -16.02 -19.66
CA GLN A 320 -14.60 -16.14 -20.47
C GLN A 320 -15.69 -15.13 -20.05
N LEU A 321 -15.77 -14.78 -18.76
CA LEU A 321 -16.65 -13.74 -18.23
C LEU A 321 -16.24 -12.35 -18.74
N GLU A 322 -14.95 -12.02 -18.74
CA GLU A 322 -14.45 -10.76 -19.31
C GLU A 322 -14.67 -10.67 -20.83
N ALA A 323 -14.43 -11.77 -21.57
CA ALA A 323 -14.67 -11.80 -23.02
C ALA A 323 -16.16 -11.63 -23.38
N THR A 324 -17.07 -12.12 -22.53
CA THR A 324 -18.52 -11.95 -22.75
C THR A 324 -18.97 -10.52 -22.43
N ASN A 325 -18.37 -9.88 -21.42
CA ASN A 325 -18.62 -8.46 -21.12
C ASN A 325 -18.11 -7.53 -22.23
N SER A 326 -16.92 -7.79 -22.79
CA SER A 326 -16.38 -6.98 -23.88
C SER A 326 -17.22 -7.06 -25.16
N ASN A 327 -17.83 -8.22 -25.44
CA ASN A 327 -18.76 -8.36 -26.58
C ASN A 327 -20.11 -7.66 -26.34
N LEU A 328 -20.53 -7.49 -25.08
CA LEU A 328 -21.73 -6.71 -24.77
C LEU A 328 -21.50 -5.21 -24.99
N TYR A 329 -20.29 -4.70 -24.68
CA TYR A 329 -19.92 -3.30 -24.92
C TYR A 329 -19.77 -2.98 -26.41
N ALA A 330 -19.16 -3.87 -27.20
CA ALA A 330 -19.05 -3.67 -28.64
C ALA A 330 -20.41 -3.65 -29.36
N SER A 331 -21.39 -4.43 -28.87
CA SER A 331 -22.75 -4.43 -29.41
C SER A 331 -23.57 -3.18 -29.03
N LEU A 332 -23.20 -2.44 -27.98
CA LEU A 332 -23.89 -1.21 -27.58
C LEU A 332 -23.38 0.00 -28.38
N GLU A 333 -22.09 0.04 -28.73
CA GLU A 333 -21.53 1.08 -29.62
C GLU A 333 -22.09 1.01 -31.05
N ASP A 334 -22.45 -0.19 -31.54
CA ASP A 334 -23.08 -0.36 -32.86
C ASP A 334 -24.56 0.06 -32.87
N VAL A 335 -25.26 0.06 -31.73
CA VAL A 335 -26.65 0.54 -31.64
C VAL A 335 -26.69 2.07 -31.61
N GLU A 336 -25.76 2.71 -30.90
CA GLU A 336 -25.69 4.17 -30.80
C GLU A 336 -25.28 4.83 -32.13
N ARG A 337 -24.56 4.12 -33.01
CA ARG A 337 -24.18 4.62 -34.34
C ARG A 337 -25.29 4.58 -35.39
N VAL A 338 -26.38 3.85 -35.14
CA VAL A 338 -27.52 3.74 -36.07
C VAL A 338 -28.58 4.82 -35.83
N GLU A 339 -28.55 5.50 -34.68
CA GLU A 339 -29.48 6.61 -34.38
C GLU A 339 -29.01 7.97 -34.90
N ASP A 340 -27.79 8.06 -35.46
CA ASP A 340 -27.18 9.28 -36.02
C ASP A 340 -27.07 9.30 -37.57
N LEU A 341 -27.89 8.50 -38.27
CA LEU A 341 -28.11 8.56 -39.73
C LEU A 341 -29.58 8.76 -40.08
#